data_AF-A0A954BND3-F1
#
_entry.id   AF-A0A954BND3-F1
#
_cell.length_a   1.000
_cell.length_b   1.000
_cell.length_c   1.000
_cell.angle_alpha   90.00
_cell.angle_beta   90.00
_cell.angle_gamma   90.00
#
_symmetry.space_group_name_H-M   'P 1'
#
loop_
_entity.id
_entity.type
_entity.pdbx_description
1 polymer ?
#
loop_
_entity_poly.entity_id
_entity_poly.type
_entity_poly.pdbx_seq_one_letter_code
_entity_poly.pdbx_strand_id
1 'polypeptide(L)' 'MTLTGMKKHVGVLEQAGLVTTEKVGRVRTCRLGRRRLDDEAAWIERRREVWEARFDALDELVGELKRKERADGHRKR' A
#
# COMPACT_ATOMS: atom_id res chain seq x y z
N MET A 1 9.03 -24.41 -0.21
CA MET A 1 8.16 -24.14 0.96
C MET A 1 7.99 -25.44 1.74
N THR A 2 8.15 -25.46 3.07
CA THR A 2 7.97 -26.67 3.90
C THR A 2 6.64 -26.62 4.65
N LEU A 3 6.11 -27.78 5.07
CA LEU A 3 4.87 -27.85 5.86
C LEU A 3 4.97 -27.03 7.16
N THR A 4 6.12 -27.09 7.82
CA THR A 4 6.42 -26.27 9.01
C THR A 4 6.41 -24.78 8.69
N GLY A 5 6.98 -24.36 7.55
CA GLY A 5 6.95 -22.98 7.10
C GLY A 5 5.53 -22.50 6.81
N MET A 6 4.74 -23.29 6.10
CA MET A 6 3.33 -23.00 5.82
C MET A 6 2.53 -22.83 7.11
N LYS A 7 2.73 -23.71 8.10
CA LYS A 7 2.06 -23.62 9.40
C LYS A 7 2.43 -22.34 10.16
N LYS A 8 3.70 -21.89 10.07
CA LYS A 8 4.12 -20.59 10.63
C LYS A 8 3.38 -19.43 9.97
N HIS A 9 3.32 -19.40 8.64
CA HIS A 9 2.59 -18.34 7.91
C HIS A 9 1.10 -18.32 8.27
N VAL A 10 0.46 -19.49 8.30
CA VAL A 10 -0.95 -19.63 8.70
C VAL A 10 -1.17 -19.11 10.12
N GLY A 11 -0.24 -19.40 11.05
CA GLY A 11 -0.32 -18.89 12.42
C GLY A 11 -0.27 -17.36 12.51
N VAL A 12 0.60 -16.72 11.72
CA VAL A 12 0.66 -15.25 11.65
C VAL A 12 -0.63 -14.66 11.08
N LEU A 13 -1.19 -15.28 10.03
CA LEU A 13 -2.44 -14.83 9.43
C LEU A 13 -3.64 -15.01 10.37
N GLU A 14 -3.64 -16.08 11.17
CA GLU A 14 -4.66 -16.32 12.21
C GLU A 14 -4.54 -15.31 13.36
N GLN A 15 -3.34 -15.00 13.83
CA GLN A 15 -3.09 -13.94 14.82
C GLN A 15 -3.52 -12.56 14.31
N ALA A 16 -3.32 -12.29 13.02
CA ALA A 16 -3.79 -11.06 12.38
C ALA A 16 -5.32 -11.05 12.17
N GLY A 17 -6.03 -12.16 12.39
CA GLY A 17 -7.48 -12.29 12.16
C GLY A 17 -7.89 -12.40 10.68
N LEU A 18 -6.91 -12.48 9.77
CA LEU A 18 -7.11 -12.57 8.33
C LEU A 18 -7.56 -13.96 7.88
N VAL A 19 -7.26 -14.98 8.68
CA VAL A 19 -7.65 -16.38 8.45
C VAL A 19 -8.19 -16.95 9.77
N THR A 20 -9.15 -17.85 9.66
CA THR A 20 -9.59 -18.72 10.76
C THR A 20 -9.25 -20.16 10.42
N THR A 21 -8.73 -20.92 11.39
CA THR A 21 -8.39 -22.32 11.15
C THR A 21 -9.08 -23.27 12.11
N GLU A 22 -9.38 -24.47 11.62
CA GLU A 22 -10.05 -25.51 12.37
C GLU A 22 -9.34 -26.84 12.11
N LYS A 23 -9.01 -27.60 13.15
CA LYS A 23 -8.35 -28.90 13.02
C LYS A 23 -9.33 -30.02 13.36
N VAL A 24 -9.60 -30.89 12.39
CA VAL A 24 -10.42 -32.11 12.55
C VAL A 24 -9.54 -33.33 12.24
N GLY A 25 -9.20 -34.09 13.27
CA GLY A 25 -8.29 -35.24 13.14
C GLY A 25 -6.93 -34.84 12.59
N ARG A 26 -6.57 -35.35 11.41
CA ARG A 26 -5.31 -35.02 10.70
C ARG A 26 -5.45 -33.83 9.73
N VAL A 27 -6.65 -33.32 9.52
CA VAL A 27 -6.92 -32.23 8.56
C VAL A 27 -7.01 -30.91 9.31
N ARG A 28 -6.36 -29.86 8.79
CA ARG A 28 -6.59 -28.48 9.21
C ARG A 28 -7.17 -27.71 8.04
N THR A 29 -8.37 -27.17 8.23
CA THR A 29 -9.06 -26.34 7.24
C THR A 29 -8.81 -24.87 7.57
N CYS A 30 -8.26 -24.13 6.60
CA CYS A 30 -8.13 -22.67 6.64
C CYS A 30 -9.29 -22.03 5.89
N ARG A 31 -9.87 -20.97 6.45
CA ARG A 31 -10.88 -20.12 5.80
C ARG A 31 -10.50 -18.67 5.98
N LEU A 32 -10.91 -17.79 5.07
CA LEU A 32 -10.74 -16.35 5.25
C LEU A 32 -11.45 -15.90 6.53
N GLY A 33 -10.75 -15.12 7.34
CA GLY A 33 -11.27 -14.57 8.58
C GLY A 33 -12.22 -13.40 8.32
N ARG A 34 -12.91 -12.98 9.39
CA ARG A 34 -13.79 -11.82 9.34
C ARG A 34 -13.04 -10.50 9.21
N ARG A 35 -11.77 -10.46 9.64
CA ARG A 35 -10.95 -9.28 9.52
C ARG A 35 -10.57 -9.10 8.06
N ARG A 36 -11.19 -8.11 7.43
CA ARG A 36 -10.86 -7.69 6.08
C ARG A 36 -9.64 -6.79 6.12
N LEU A 37 -8.96 -6.68 4.99
CA LEU A 37 -7.84 -5.75 4.81
C LEU A 37 -8.32 -4.30 4.61
N ASP A 38 -9.55 -3.99 5.02
CA ASP A 38 -10.21 -2.71 4.73
C ASP A 38 -9.55 -1.58 5.53
N ASP A 39 -9.14 -1.85 6.77
CA ASP A 39 -8.42 -0.88 7.61
C ASP A 39 -7.04 -0.56 7.03
N GLU A 40 -6.32 -1.59 6.59
CA GLU A 40 -5.02 -1.46 5.94
C GLU A 40 -5.16 -0.75 4.59
N ALA A 41 -6.18 -1.07 3.79
CA ALA A 41 -6.48 -0.39 2.54
C ALA A 41 -6.81 1.09 2.76
N ALA A 42 -7.64 1.40 3.76
CA ALA A 42 -7.96 2.78 4.11
C ALA A 42 -6.73 3.56 4.58
N TRP A 43 -5.80 2.91 5.29
CA TRP A 43 -4.53 3.53 5.68
C TRP A 43 -3.61 3.77 4.48
N ILE A 44 -3.53 2.83 3.54
CA ILE A 44 -2.79 2.99 2.29
C ILE A 44 -3.36 4.16 1.48
N GLU A 45 -4.69 4.28 1.41
CA GLU A 45 -5.34 5.33 0.62
C GLU A 45 -5.08 6.72 1.21
N ARG A 46 -5.22 6.89 2.53
CA ARG A 46 -4.85 8.16 3.19
C ARG A 46 -3.39 8.55 2.96
N ARG A 47 -2.48 7.57 2.91
CA ARG A 47 -1.07 7.82 2.58
C ARG A 47 -0.91 8.26 1.13
N ARG A 48 -1.65 7.65 0.22
CA ARG A 48 -1.64 7.98 -1.21
C ARG A 48 -2.06 9.42 -1.44
N GLU A 49 -3.18 9.85 -0.87
CA GLU A 49 -3.69 11.22 -0.98
C GLU A 49 -2.66 12.28 -0.57
N VAL A 50 -1.94 12.04 0.54
CA VAL A 50 -0.88 12.94 1.01
C VAL A 50 0.28 13.01 0.02
N TRP A 51 0.64 11.89 -0.60
CA TRP A 51 1.71 11.88 -1.59
C TRP A 51 1.30 12.52 -2.90
N GLU A 52 0.09 12.27 -3.37
CA GLU A 52 -0.45 12.90 -4.59
C GLU A 52 -0.45 14.43 -4.45
N ALA A 53 -0.99 14.97 -3.35
CA ALA A 53 -0.98 16.42 -3.11
C ALA A 53 0.44 17.03 -3.10
N ARG A 54 1.44 16.29 -2.60
CA ARG A 54 2.83 16.74 -2.60
C ARG A 54 3.47 16.70 -3.99
N PHE A 55 3.10 15.73 -4.81
CA PHE A 55 3.57 15.65 -6.19
C PHE A 55 2.92 16.71 -7.07
N ASP A 56 1.62 16.98 -6.88
CA ASP A 56 0.92 18.05 -7.58
C ASP A 56 1.58 19.41 -7.32
N ALA A 57 1.88 19.72 -6.05
CA ALA A 57 2.59 20.95 -5.68
C ALA A 57 4.02 21.03 -6.28
N LEU A 58 4.70 19.89 -6.40
CA LEU A 58 6.01 19.83 -7.04
C LEU A 58 5.91 20.09 -8.55
N ASP A 59 4.91 19.52 -9.21
CA ASP A 59 4.68 19.71 -10.65
C ASP A 59 4.35 21.18 -10.97
N GLU A 60 3.57 21.86 -10.12
CA GLU A 60 3.33 23.29 -10.23
C GLU A 60 4.62 24.10 -10.17
N LEU A 61 5.47 23.83 -9.17
CA LEU A 61 6.75 24.52 -8.98
C LEU A 61 7.69 24.30 -10.18
N VAL A 62 7.80 23.06 -10.64
CA VAL A 62 8.62 22.72 -11.83
C VAL A 62 8.06 23.43 -13.07
N GLY A 63 6.73 23.49 -13.20
CA GLY A 63 6.06 24.22 -14.27
C GLY A 63 6.40 25.71 -14.25
N GLU A 64 6.37 26.34 -13.08
CA GLU A 64 6.76 27.75 -12.92
C GLU A 64 8.21 28.02 -13.29
N LEU A 65 9.13 27.19 -12.82
CA LEU A 65 10.55 27.33 -13.12
C LEU A 65 10.82 27.22 -14.63
N LYS A 66 10.20 26.25 -15.31
CA LYS A 66 10.28 26.10 -16.77
C LYS A 66 9.71 27.31 -17.52
N ARG A 67 8.62 27.91 -17.02
CA ARG A 67 8.04 29.12 -17.63
C ARG A 67 8.97 30.33 -17.48
N LYS A 68 9.58 30.51 -16.30
CA LYS A 68 10.55 31.59 -16.04
C LYS A 68 11.78 31.47 -16.95
N GLU A 69 12.35 30.27 -17.06
CA GLU A 69 13.50 30.02 -17.93
C GLU A 69 13.22 30.37 -19.41
N ARG A 70 12.03 30.01 -19.92
CA ARG A 70 11.61 30.35 -21.30
C ARG A 70 11.45 31.86 -21.51
N ALA A 71 10.88 32.57 -20.53
CA ALA A 71 10.70 34.01 -20.59
C ALA A 71 12.05 34.76 -20.57
N ASP A 72 13.00 34.31 -19.74
CA ASP A 72 14.34 34.89 -19.65
C ASP A 72 15.18 34.64 -20.91
N GLY A 73 15.00 33.48 -21.55
CA GLY A 73 15.62 33.16 -22.84
C GLY A 73 15.09 33.99 -24.01
N HIS A 74 13.82 34.42 -23.98
CA HIS A 74 13.23 35.27 -25.01
C HIS A 74 13.66 36.74 -24.90
N ARG A 75 13.90 37.24 -23.67
CA ARG A 75 14.36 38.62 -23.43
C ARG A 75 15.84 38.86 -23.78
N LYS A 76 16.64 37.80 -23.93
CA LYS A 76 18.06 37.86 -24.31
C LYS A 76 18.32 37.71 -25.82
N ARG A 77 17.29 37.59 -26.66
CA ARG A 77 17.39 37.49 -28.13
C ARG A 77 16.93 38.76 -28.81
#